data_AF-A0A6I5RWH4-F1
#
_entry.id   AF-A0A6I5RWH4-F1
#
_cell.length_a   1.000
_cell.length_b   1.000
_cell.length_c   1.000
_cell.angle_alpha   90.00
_cell.angle_beta   90.00
_cell.angle_gamma   90.00
#
_symmetry.space_group_name_H-M   'P 1'
#
loop_
_entity.id
_entity.type
_entity.pdbx_description
1 polymer ?
#
loop_
_entity_poly.entity_id
_entity_poly.type
_entity_poly.pdbx_seq_one_letter_code
_entity_poly.pdbx_strand_id
1 'polypeptide(L)'
;MLVRMVMRKGQLFRASKLIYPEIGPSAEALAPLVALAWVDDDGVLSLEQLFQMLRKDEIVACFSTALTRPRAAKPDLFEQLVPLYPEPRRLSEWYPGFAEAVYEWRLQALCDRLRLLFFGNLHQDWSEFVLADLGVLRYEQVAFSIDSRAMRQREDVEVALALHECAEQLAAGAAVEQVLARAEHLRSANPWLERRRARLLFHLGQHCEREGNWALAQQVYPLSAHPQAPLRHIRVLERGEQWAAALHLAEAVSEQPLNALQAQALARVLPRLRRKLGGLCSRGARHPDG
;
A
#
# COMPACT_ATOMS: atom_id res chain seq x y z
N MET A 1 -21.33 -3.95 -19.61
CA MET A 1 -20.67 -2.77 -19.02
C MET A 1 -19.94 -3.07 -17.71
N LEU A 2 -20.58 -3.74 -16.73
CA LEU A 2 -20.02 -4.04 -15.41
C LEU A 2 -18.56 -4.51 -15.43
N VAL A 3 -18.25 -5.59 -16.16
CA VAL A 3 -16.88 -6.15 -16.21
C VAL A 3 -15.86 -5.14 -16.75
N ARG A 4 -16.25 -4.29 -17.71
CA ARG A 4 -15.37 -3.24 -18.24
C ARG A 4 -15.00 -2.21 -17.17
N MET A 5 -15.94 -1.86 -16.27
CA MET A 5 -15.66 -0.94 -15.16
C MET A 5 -14.77 -1.61 -14.11
N VAL A 6 -15.08 -2.87 -13.73
CA VAL A 6 -14.31 -3.65 -12.75
C VAL A 6 -12.85 -3.85 -13.16
N MET A 7 -12.58 -4.06 -14.46
CA MET A 7 -11.22 -4.28 -14.97
C MET A 7 -10.40 -3.00 -15.14
N ARG A 8 -11.01 -1.82 -15.03
CA ARG A 8 -10.31 -0.55 -15.21
C ARG A 8 -9.83 0.01 -13.89
N LYS A 9 -8.74 0.78 -13.96
CA LYS A 9 -8.24 1.53 -12.81
C LYS A 9 -9.19 2.69 -12.46
N GLY A 10 -9.48 2.83 -11.18
CA GLY A 10 -10.34 3.89 -10.63
C GLY A 10 -11.80 3.47 -10.51
N GLN A 11 -12.59 4.26 -9.79
CA GLN A 11 -14.02 4.01 -9.57
C GLN A 11 -14.90 5.05 -10.27
N LEU A 12 -14.33 6.16 -10.74
CA LEU A 12 -15.05 7.23 -11.43
C LEU A 12 -14.78 7.17 -12.93
N PHE A 13 -15.85 7.22 -13.71
CA PHE A 13 -15.80 7.07 -15.16
C PHE A 13 -16.68 8.09 -15.85
N ARG A 14 -16.07 8.86 -16.74
CA ARG A 14 -16.78 9.70 -17.71
C ARG A 14 -17.50 8.85 -18.74
N ALA A 15 -18.75 9.19 -19.08
CA ALA A 15 -19.56 8.48 -20.06
C ALA A 15 -18.85 8.31 -21.41
N SER A 16 -18.16 9.36 -21.89
CA SER A 16 -17.36 9.36 -23.13
C SER A 16 -16.18 8.40 -23.11
N LYS A 17 -15.78 7.91 -21.94
CA LYS A 17 -14.72 6.92 -21.77
C LYS A 17 -15.26 5.50 -21.66
N LEU A 18 -16.57 5.28 -21.60
CA LEU A 18 -17.20 3.96 -21.49
C LEU A 18 -17.82 3.52 -22.83
N ILE A 19 -17.09 3.69 -23.93
CA ILE A 19 -17.57 3.36 -25.28
C ILE A 19 -17.01 2.01 -25.71
N TYR A 20 -17.88 1.02 -25.91
CA TYR A 20 -17.53 -0.34 -26.28
C TYR A 20 -18.50 -0.84 -27.36
N PRO A 21 -18.05 -1.00 -28.63
CA PRO A 21 -18.93 -1.38 -29.73
C PRO A 21 -19.71 -2.67 -29.47
N GLU A 22 -19.10 -3.63 -28.79
CA GLU A 22 -19.71 -4.93 -28.45
C GLU A 22 -20.78 -4.86 -27.36
N ILE A 23 -20.86 -3.74 -26.63
CA ILE A 23 -21.86 -3.51 -25.57
C ILE A 23 -23.01 -2.62 -26.07
N GLY A 24 -22.74 -1.75 -27.05
CA GLY A 24 -23.70 -0.76 -27.54
C GLY A 24 -23.72 0.52 -26.71
N PRO A 25 -24.82 1.29 -26.73
CA PRO A 25 -24.93 2.58 -26.04
C PRO A 25 -24.70 2.48 -24.53
N SER A 26 -23.75 3.28 -24.01
CA SER A 26 -23.32 3.19 -22.61
C SER A 26 -24.44 3.50 -21.62
N ALA A 27 -25.29 4.49 -21.91
CA ALA A 27 -26.40 4.88 -21.04
C ALA A 27 -27.40 3.74 -20.83
N GLU A 28 -27.79 3.06 -21.91
CA GLU A 28 -28.68 1.89 -21.85
C GLU A 28 -28.04 0.72 -21.10
N ALA A 29 -26.76 0.47 -21.34
CA ALA A 29 -26.02 -0.61 -20.67
C ALA A 29 -25.76 -0.33 -19.18
N LEU A 30 -25.78 0.93 -18.75
CA LEU A 30 -25.59 1.35 -17.36
C LEU A 30 -26.92 1.45 -16.59
N ALA A 31 -28.05 1.72 -17.26
CA ALA A 31 -29.34 1.92 -16.60
C ALA A 31 -29.74 0.80 -15.61
N PRO A 32 -29.57 -0.51 -15.92
CA PRO A 32 -29.84 -1.57 -14.94
C PRO A 32 -28.88 -1.55 -13.74
N LEU A 33 -27.62 -1.13 -13.95
CA LEU A 33 -26.61 -1.06 -12.89
C LEU A 33 -26.88 0.12 -11.95
N VAL A 34 -27.40 1.23 -12.49
CA VAL A 34 -27.88 2.38 -11.71
C VAL A 34 -29.14 2.01 -10.92
N ALA A 35 -30.10 1.31 -11.55
CA ALA A 35 -31.31 0.83 -10.85
C ALA A 35 -31.01 -0.10 -9.66
N LEU A 36 -29.91 -0.86 -9.73
CA LEU A 36 -29.42 -1.71 -8.64
C LEU A 36 -28.49 -1.00 -7.65
N ALA A 37 -28.23 0.30 -7.85
CA ALA A 37 -27.26 1.10 -7.09
C ALA A 37 -25.82 0.54 -7.09
N TRP A 38 -25.47 -0.25 -8.11
CA TRP A 38 -24.09 -0.74 -8.30
C TRP A 38 -23.22 0.33 -8.97
N VAL A 39 -23.87 1.21 -9.73
CA VAL A 39 -23.30 2.44 -10.28
C VAL A 39 -24.14 3.62 -9.78
N ASP A 40 -23.49 4.72 -9.42
CA ASP A 40 -24.15 6.00 -9.14
C ASP A 40 -23.80 7.00 -10.24
N ASP A 41 -24.80 7.71 -10.76
CA ASP A 41 -24.68 8.74 -11.80
C ASP A 41 -24.95 10.16 -11.28
N ASP A 42 -25.30 10.33 -10.00
CA ASP A 42 -25.52 11.61 -9.31
C ASP A 42 -24.77 11.70 -7.96
N GLY A 43 -23.66 10.97 -7.86
CA GLY A 43 -22.79 10.94 -6.69
C GLY A 43 -22.10 12.30 -6.44
N VAL A 44 -21.79 12.57 -5.17
CA VAL A 44 -20.96 13.72 -4.79
C VAL A 44 -19.50 13.48 -5.13
N LEU A 45 -18.82 14.51 -5.62
CA LEU A 45 -17.42 14.49 -5.99
C LEU A 45 -16.66 15.47 -5.11
N SER A 46 -15.56 15.02 -4.52
CA SER A 46 -14.56 15.93 -3.93
C SER A 46 -13.91 16.76 -5.03
N LEU A 47 -13.29 17.90 -4.65
CA LEU A 47 -12.53 18.71 -5.61
C LEU A 47 -11.43 17.89 -6.30
N GLU A 48 -10.78 16.99 -5.56
CA GLU A 48 -9.71 16.13 -6.09
C GLU A 48 -10.26 15.13 -7.14
N GLN A 49 -11.40 14.49 -6.84
CA GLN A 49 -12.09 13.60 -7.77
C GLN A 49 -12.56 14.36 -9.02
N LEU A 50 -13.10 15.57 -8.86
CA LEU A 50 -13.49 16.44 -9.98
C LEU A 50 -12.28 16.76 -10.86
N PHE A 51 -11.14 17.09 -10.25
CA PHE A 51 -9.88 17.33 -10.96
C PHE A 51 -9.37 16.08 -11.68
N GLN A 52 -9.61 14.87 -11.18
CA GLN A 52 -9.26 13.65 -11.91
C GLN A 52 -10.15 13.44 -13.14
N MET A 53 -11.42 13.86 -13.10
CA MET A 53 -12.38 13.68 -14.20
C MET A 53 -12.29 14.77 -15.28
N LEU A 54 -12.08 16.03 -14.88
CA LEU A 54 -12.08 17.16 -15.80
C LEU A 54 -10.71 17.41 -16.44
N ARG A 55 -10.73 17.82 -17.71
CA ARG A 55 -9.56 18.35 -18.40
C ARG A 55 -9.24 19.77 -17.88
N LYS A 56 -8.04 20.26 -18.17
CA LYS A 56 -7.58 21.57 -17.69
C LYS A 56 -8.46 22.72 -18.19
N ASP A 57 -8.82 22.70 -19.47
CA ASP A 57 -9.75 23.65 -20.10
C ASP A 57 -11.11 23.66 -19.40
N GLU A 58 -11.65 22.47 -19.09
CA GLU A 58 -12.93 22.32 -18.38
C GLU A 58 -12.85 22.86 -16.94
N ILE A 59 -11.75 22.62 -16.23
CA ILE A 59 -11.51 23.18 -14.88
C ILE A 59 -11.47 24.71 -14.93
N VAL A 60 -10.75 25.29 -15.89
CA VAL A 60 -10.64 26.75 -16.03
C VAL A 60 -11.99 27.38 -16.35
N ALA A 61 -12.81 26.73 -17.19
CA ALA A 61 -14.16 27.19 -17.48
C ALA A 61 -15.07 27.10 -16.24
N CYS A 62 -15.06 25.95 -15.55
CA CYS A 62 -15.84 25.65 -14.35
C CYS A 62 -15.57 26.65 -13.22
N PHE A 63 -14.31 27.05 -13.02
CA PHE A 63 -13.89 27.94 -11.93
C PHE A 63 -13.43 29.31 -12.41
N SER A 64 -13.93 29.77 -13.56
CA SER A 64 -13.50 31.01 -14.22
C SER A 64 -13.56 32.25 -13.33
N THR A 65 -14.52 32.31 -12.39
CA THR A 65 -14.69 33.42 -11.43
C THR A 65 -13.84 33.29 -10.17
N ALA A 66 -13.40 32.07 -9.82
CA ALA A 66 -12.65 31.78 -8.61
C ALA A 66 -11.12 31.72 -8.83
N LEU A 67 -10.68 31.51 -10.07
CA LEU A 67 -9.27 31.38 -10.40
C LEU A 67 -8.59 32.74 -10.61
N THR A 68 -7.56 33.01 -9.82
CA THR A 68 -6.71 34.20 -9.99
C THR A 68 -5.66 34.01 -11.08
N ARG A 69 -5.15 32.78 -11.25
CA ARG A 69 -4.15 32.42 -12.27
C ARG A 69 -4.67 31.28 -13.16
N PRO A 70 -5.60 31.54 -14.10
CA PRO A 70 -6.23 30.50 -14.93
C PRO A 70 -5.28 29.79 -15.90
N ARG A 71 -4.13 30.40 -16.22
CA ARG A 71 -3.12 29.80 -17.11
C ARG A 71 -2.16 28.85 -16.40
N ALA A 72 -2.17 28.80 -15.06
CA ALA A 72 -1.24 28.02 -14.25
C ALA A 72 -1.34 26.50 -14.53
N ALA A 73 -0.38 25.71 -14.05
CA ALA A 73 -0.43 24.26 -14.22
C ALA A 73 -1.60 23.67 -13.42
N LYS A 74 -2.07 22.47 -13.79
CA LYS A 74 -3.22 21.83 -13.14
C LYS A 74 -3.04 21.66 -11.61
N PRO A 75 -1.84 21.30 -11.09
CA PRO A 75 -1.59 21.30 -9.64
C PRO A 75 -1.76 22.69 -9.01
N ASP A 76 -1.21 23.74 -9.63
CA ASP A 76 -1.33 25.12 -9.13
C ASP A 76 -2.78 25.64 -9.15
N LEU A 77 -3.59 25.17 -10.11
CA LEU A 77 -5.03 25.45 -10.15
C LEU A 77 -5.74 24.76 -8.99
N PHE A 78 -5.36 23.53 -8.67
CA PHE A 78 -5.90 22.79 -7.53
C PHE A 78 -5.59 23.51 -6.21
N GLU A 79 -4.33 23.89 -5.99
CA GLU A 79 -3.91 24.61 -4.77
C GLU A 79 -4.66 25.93 -4.55
N GLN A 80 -5.01 26.64 -5.63
CA GLN A 80 -5.84 27.85 -5.53
C GLN A 80 -7.27 27.57 -5.06
N LEU A 81 -7.83 26.42 -5.43
CA LEU A 81 -9.24 26.10 -5.20
C LEU A 81 -9.48 25.30 -3.93
N VAL A 82 -8.51 24.51 -3.47
CA VAL A 82 -8.58 23.74 -2.20
C VAL A 82 -9.12 24.56 -1.03
N PRO A 83 -8.61 25.77 -0.71
CA PRO A 83 -9.11 26.53 0.44
C PRO A 83 -10.53 27.09 0.25
N LEU A 84 -11.01 27.20 -0.99
CA LEU A 84 -12.31 27.79 -1.32
C LEU A 84 -13.44 26.74 -1.34
N TYR A 85 -13.07 25.48 -1.59
CA TYR A 85 -14.00 24.42 -1.96
C TYR A 85 -13.70 23.11 -1.22
N PRO A 86 -13.81 23.08 0.13
CA PRO A 86 -13.47 21.90 0.92
C PRO A 86 -14.54 20.79 0.85
N GLU A 87 -15.81 21.18 0.70
CA GLU A 87 -16.94 20.24 0.73
C GLU A 87 -17.17 19.56 -0.62
N PRO A 88 -17.36 18.23 -0.66
CA PRO A 88 -17.81 17.51 -1.85
C PRO A 88 -19.18 18.00 -2.33
N ARG A 89 -19.38 18.05 -3.64
CA ARG A 89 -20.62 18.50 -4.29
C ARG A 89 -20.96 17.63 -5.48
N ARG A 90 -22.21 17.67 -5.93
CA ARG A 90 -22.61 16.99 -7.17
C ARG A 90 -21.95 17.64 -8.38
N LEU A 91 -21.81 16.89 -9.47
CA LEU A 91 -21.24 17.42 -10.70
C LEU A 91 -22.02 18.62 -11.24
N SER A 92 -23.35 18.58 -11.13
CA SER A 92 -24.25 19.68 -11.54
C SER A 92 -24.06 20.96 -10.71
N GLU A 93 -23.63 20.84 -9.47
CA GLU A 93 -23.33 21.96 -8.57
C GLU A 93 -21.92 22.52 -8.80
N TRP A 94 -20.97 21.63 -9.16
CA TRP A 94 -19.62 22.05 -9.56
C TRP A 94 -19.63 22.79 -10.89
N TYR A 95 -20.21 22.16 -11.92
CA TYR A 95 -20.18 22.64 -13.29
C TYR A 95 -21.59 22.61 -13.91
N PRO A 96 -22.42 23.63 -13.62
CA PRO A 96 -23.76 23.74 -14.20
C PRO A 96 -23.69 23.72 -15.74
N GLY A 97 -24.52 22.87 -16.36
CA GLY A 97 -24.59 22.74 -17.83
C GLY A 97 -23.50 21.86 -18.44
N PHE A 98 -22.67 21.18 -17.65
CA PHE A 98 -21.77 20.16 -18.17
C PHE A 98 -22.56 18.99 -18.77
N ALA A 99 -22.36 18.73 -20.05
CA ALA A 99 -23.23 17.85 -20.85
C ALA A 99 -22.99 16.35 -20.65
N GLU A 100 -22.01 15.96 -19.84
CA GLU A 100 -21.56 14.58 -19.73
C GLU A 100 -21.74 14.02 -18.31
N ALA A 101 -22.31 12.82 -18.21
CA ALA A 101 -22.43 12.10 -16.94
C ALA A 101 -21.09 11.54 -16.46
N VAL A 102 -20.92 11.50 -15.13
CA VAL A 102 -19.84 10.81 -14.44
C VAL A 102 -20.46 9.69 -13.61
N TYR A 103 -20.00 8.47 -13.83
CA TYR A 103 -20.47 7.27 -13.17
C TYR A 103 -19.47 6.83 -12.11
N GLU A 104 -19.95 6.58 -10.90
CA GLU A 104 -19.21 5.99 -9.79
C GLU A 104 -19.53 4.50 -9.67
N TRP A 105 -18.51 3.65 -9.74
CA TRP A 105 -18.61 2.22 -9.45
C TRP A 105 -18.57 1.95 -7.94
N ARG A 106 -19.62 1.32 -7.39
CA ARG A 106 -19.81 1.19 -5.94
C ARG A 106 -19.46 -0.17 -5.34
N LEU A 107 -19.25 -1.19 -6.16
CA LEU A 107 -18.98 -2.56 -5.67
C LEU A 107 -17.50 -2.94 -5.71
N GLN A 108 -16.59 -1.95 -5.69
CA GLN A 108 -15.15 -2.22 -5.74
C GLN A 108 -14.68 -3.12 -4.59
N ALA A 109 -15.14 -2.89 -3.36
CA ALA A 109 -14.79 -3.72 -2.21
C ALA A 109 -15.23 -5.19 -2.36
N LEU A 110 -16.37 -5.45 -2.99
CA LEU A 110 -16.83 -6.80 -3.29
C LEU A 110 -15.93 -7.45 -4.36
N CYS A 111 -15.61 -6.72 -5.43
CA CYS A 111 -14.73 -7.21 -6.48
C CYS A 111 -13.31 -7.51 -5.96
N ASP A 112 -12.76 -6.66 -5.10
CA ASP A 112 -11.46 -6.90 -4.47
C ASP A 112 -11.52 -8.12 -3.54
N ARG A 113 -12.60 -8.32 -2.80
CA ARG A 113 -12.77 -9.55 -2.01
C ARG A 113 -12.78 -10.80 -2.91
N LEU A 114 -13.52 -10.78 -4.02
CA LEU A 114 -13.56 -11.90 -4.97
C LEU A 114 -12.19 -12.15 -5.59
N ARG A 115 -11.47 -11.09 -5.96
CA ARG A 115 -10.11 -11.14 -6.50
C ARG A 115 -9.12 -11.73 -5.50
N LEU A 116 -9.19 -11.29 -4.24
CA LEU A 116 -8.39 -11.85 -3.15
C LEU A 116 -8.69 -13.34 -2.94
N LEU A 117 -9.96 -13.75 -2.97
CA LEU A 117 -10.33 -15.16 -2.81
C LEU A 117 -9.86 -16.02 -4.00
N PHE A 118 -9.83 -15.45 -5.20
CA PHE A 118 -9.41 -16.15 -6.41
C PHE A 118 -7.88 -16.29 -6.48
N PHE A 119 -7.13 -15.19 -6.36
CA PHE A 119 -5.67 -15.19 -6.50
C PHE A 119 -4.90 -15.45 -5.20
N GLY A 120 -5.57 -15.39 -4.04
CA GLY A 120 -4.92 -15.37 -2.73
C GLY A 120 -4.15 -14.08 -2.45
N ASN A 121 -4.20 -13.08 -3.34
CA ASN A 121 -3.51 -11.81 -3.24
C ASN A 121 -4.26 -10.71 -4.02
N LEU A 122 -3.79 -9.46 -3.89
CA LEU A 122 -4.38 -8.29 -4.56
C LEU A 122 -3.39 -7.57 -5.48
N HIS A 123 -2.25 -8.18 -5.81
CA HIS A 123 -1.37 -7.64 -6.85
C HIS A 123 -1.70 -8.22 -8.24
N GLN A 124 -2.26 -9.42 -8.30
CA GLN A 124 -2.82 -10.00 -9.53
C GLN A 124 -4.21 -9.46 -9.81
N ASP A 125 -4.54 -9.36 -11.09
CA ASP A 125 -5.84 -8.89 -11.56
C ASP A 125 -6.39 -9.77 -12.69
N TRP A 126 -7.56 -9.41 -13.20
CA TRP A 126 -8.26 -10.19 -14.21
C TRP A 126 -7.54 -10.20 -15.58
N SER A 127 -6.51 -9.37 -15.80
CA SER A 127 -5.70 -9.42 -17.02
C SER A 127 -4.85 -10.69 -17.11
N GLU A 128 -4.60 -11.36 -15.98
CA GLU A 128 -3.91 -12.66 -15.92
C GLU A 128 -4.53 -13.70 -16.85
N PHE A 129 -5.86 -13.74 -16.96
CA PHE A 129 -6.57 -14.64 -17.88
C PHE A 129 -6.25 -14.32 -19.34
N VAL A 130 -6.28 -13.03 -19.70
CA VAL A 130 -5.98 -12.59 -21.07
C VAL A 130 -4.52 -12.88 -21.42
N LEU A 131 -3.59 -12.63 -20.49
CA LEU A 131 -2.17 -12.90 -20.68
C LEU A 131 -1.87 -14.39 -20.81
N ALA A 132 -2.60 -15.23 -20.06
CA ALA A 132 -2.50 -16.68 -20.17
C ALA A 132 -3.08 -17.20 -21.50
N ASP A 133 -4.26 -16.74 -21.90
CA ASP A 133 -4.91 -17.13 -23.15
C ASP A 133 -4.11 -16.70 -24.39
N LEU A 134 -3.44 -15.55 -24.33
CA LEU A 134 -2.50 -15.10 -25.36
C LEU A 134 -1.16 -15.86 -25.34
N GLY A 135 -0.94 -16.75 -24.36
CA GLY A 135 0.27 -17.54 -24.20
C GLY A 135 1.50 -16.76 -23.73
N VAL A 136 1.31 -15.50 -23.29
CA VAL A 136 2.37 -14.64 -22.72
C VAL A 136 2.78 -15.16 -21.34
N LEU A 137 1.80 -15.56 -20.54
CA LEU A 137 2.01 -16.22 -19.26
C LEU A 137 1.67 -17.70 -19.39
N ARG A 138 2.58 -18.57 -18.92
CA ARG A 138 2.36 -20.02 -18.90
C ARG A 138 2.48 -20.51 -17.47
N TYR A 139 1.37 -21.00 -16.95
CA TYR A 139 1.27 -21.53 -15.60
C TYR A 139 1.47 -23.05 -15.62
N GLU A 140 2.23 -23.55 -14.65
CA GLU A 140 2.34 -24.99 -14.41
C GLU A 140 1.00 -25.53 -13.91
N GLN A 141 0.56 -26.66 -14.47
CA GLN A 141 -0.67 -27.32 -14.02
C GLN A 141 -0.37 -28.13 -12.77
N VAL A 142 -0.65 -27.54 -11.62
CA VAL A 142 -0.55 -28.21 -10.31
C VAL A 142 -1.94 -28.71 -9.90
N ALA A 143 -2.04 -29.97 -9.49
CA ALA A 143 -3.28 -30.51 -8.94
C ALA A 143 -3.50 -29.96 -7.53
N PHE A 144 -4.60 -29.21 -7.33
CA PHE A 144 -4.97 -28.66 -6.03
C PHE A 144 -6.03 -29.52 -5.35
N SER A 145 -5.93 -29.65 -4.03
CA SER A 145 -7.01 -30.19 -3.19
C SER A 145 -7.86 -29.05 -2.62
N ILE A 146 -9.04 -29.37 -2.11
CA ILE A 146 -9.90 -28.39 -1.44
C ILE A 146 -9.25 -27.76 -0.19
N ASP A 147 -8.26 -28.45 0.39
CA ASP A 147 -7.49 -28.01 1.56
C ASP A 147 -6.37 -27.01 1.22
N SER A 148 -6.09 -26.80 -0.07
CA SER A 148 -5.05 -25.88 -0.57
C SER A 148 -5.47 -24.41 -0.51
N ARG A 149 -6.25 -24.03 0.51
CA ARG A 149 -6.77 -22.67 0.70
C ARG A 149 -5.91 -21.90 1.69
N ALA A 150 -5.46 -20.72 1.28
CA ALA A 150 -4.69 -19.81 2.15
C ALA A 150 -5.57 -19.17 3.25
N MET A 151 -6.86 -18.95 2.99
CA MET A 151 -7.84 -18.37 3.93
C MET A 151 -8.95 -19.39 4.13
N ARG A 152 -9.24 -19.74 5.40
CA ARG A 152 -10.18 -20.82 5.73
C ARG A 152 -11.50 -20.33 6.30
N GLN A 153 -11.48 -19.14 6.90
CA GLN A 153 -12.61 -18.51 7.56
C GLN A 153 -12.76 -17.06 7.09
N ARG A 154 -13.91 -16.46 7.37
CA ARG A 154 -14.22 -15.11 6.91
C ARG A 154 -13.27 -14.08 7.52
N GLU A 155 -12.90 -14.27 8.78
CA GLU A 155 -12.01 -13.40 9.54
C GLU A 155 -10.62 -13.32 8.88
N ASP A 156 -10.16 -14.42 8.26
CA ASP A 156 -8.89 -14.42 7.52
C ASP A 156 -8.94 -13.46 6.32
N VAL A 157 -10.08 -13.40 5.63
CA VAL A 157 -10.31 -12.52 4.47
C VAL A 157 -10.34 -11.06 4.92
N GLU A 158 -11.01 -10.78 6.04
CA GLU A 158 -11.10 -9.44 6.61
C GLU A 158 -9.72 -8.93 7.07
N VAL A 159 -8.92 -9.77 7.73
CA VAL A 159 -7.54 -9.45 8.09
C VAL A 159 -6.66 -9.24 6.85
N ALA A 160 -6.79 -10.09 5.82
CA ALA A 160 -6.04 -9.94 4.57
C ALA A 160 -6.33 -8.62 3.85
N LEU A 161 -7.60 -8.20 3.79
CA LEU A 161 -8.04 -6.93 3.22
C LEU A 161 -7.51 -5.76 4.06
N ALA A 162 -7.66 -5.80 5.38
CA ALA A 162 -7.17 -4.75 6.26
C ALA A 162 -5.64 -4.57 6.20
N LEU A 163 -4.88 -5.68 6.11
CA LEU A 163 -3.43 -5.64 5.91
C LEU A 163 -3.06 -5.04 4.54
N HIS A 164 -3.86 -5.28 3.51
CA HIS A 164 -3.66 -4.66 2.20
C HIS A 164 -3.89 -3.16 2.26
N GLU A 165 -5.00 -2.71 2.86
CA GLU A 165 -5.31 -1.29 3.03
C GLU A 165 -4.23 -0.56 3.82
N CYS A 166 -3.69 -1.18 4.88
CA CYS A 166 -2.57 -0.60 5.62
C CYS A 166 -1.33 -0.39 4.74
N ALA A 167 -1.03 -1.35 3.84
CA ALA A 167 0.09 -1.24 2.92
C ALA A 167 -0.14 -0.13 1.87
N GLU A 168 -1.36 0.00 1.35
CA GLU A 168 -1.74 1.08 0.42
C GLU A 168 -1.66 2.45 1.10
N GLN A 169 -2.16 2.57 2.34
CA GLN A 169 -2.06 3.80 3.13
C GLN A 169 -0.61 4.22 3.35
N LEU A 170 0.27 3.28 3.72
CA LEU A 170 1.70 3.56 3.85
C LEU A 170 2.33 4.02 2.53
N ALA A 171 1.96 3.38 1.41
CA ALA A 171 2.46 3.75 0.09
C ALA A 171 1.95 5.13 -0.37
N ALA A 172 0.73 5.50 0.03
CA ALA A 172 0.13 6.81 -0.21
C ALA A 172 0.68 7.91 0.71
N GLY A 173 1.60 7.59 1.63
CA GLY A 173 2.23 8.56 2.53
C GLY A 173 1.45 8.85 3.81
N ALA A 174 0.54 7.95 4.22
CA ALA A 174 -0.08 8.06 5.54
C ALA A 174 0.97 7.95 6.67
N ALA A 175 0.70 8.61 7.80
CA ALA A 175 1.58 8.60 8.96
C ALA A 175 1.82 7.17 9.46
N VAL A 176 3.07 6.82 9.73
CA VAL A 176 3.47 5.47 10.14
C VAL A 176 2.76 5.05 11.43
N GLU A 177 2.59 5.96 12.38
CA GLU A 177 1.94 5.73 13.66
C GLU A 177 0.48 5.28 13.49
N GLN A 178 -0.24 5.89 12.55
CA GLN A 178 -1.62 5.52 12.24
C GLN A 178 -1.71 4.11 11.66
N VAL A 179 -0.83 3.79 10.71
CA VAL A 179 -0.79 2.46 10.07
C VAL A 179 -0.33 1.40 11.08
N LEU A 180 0.64 1.73 11.94
CA LEU A 180 1.14 0.86 12.99
C LEU A 180 0.03 0.50 13.99
N ALA A 181 -0.67 1.49 14.53
CA ALA A 181 -1.76 1.28 15.48
C ALA A 181 -2.81 0.31 14.91
N ARG A 182 -3.17 0.48 13.62
CA ARG A 182 -4.08 -0.46 12.94
C ARG A 182 -3.45 -1.85 12.80
N ALA A 183 -2.21 -1.95 12.32
CA ALA A 183 -1.53 -3.22 12.08
C ALA A 183 -1.28 -4.06 13.34
N GLU A 184 -1.16 -3.43 14.51
CA GLU A 184 -1.01 -4.12 15.80
C GLU A 184 -2.22 -4.97 16.18
N HIS A 185 -3.42 -4.53 15.80
CA HIS A 185 -4.68 -5.22 16.04
C HIS A 185 -5.00 -6.31 15.01
N LEU A 186 -4.30 -6.36 13.87
CA LEU A 186 -4.54 -7.31 12.77
C LEU A 186 -3.85 -8.67 12.96
N ARG A 187 -3.93 -9.24 14.16
CA ARG A 187 -3.33 -10.55 14.47
C ARG A 187 -4.21 -11.70 13.99
N SER A 188 -3.59 -12.78 13.56
CA SER A 188 -4.26 -13.99 13.11
C SER A 188 -3.52 -15.26 13.57
N ALA A 189 -4.26 -16.33 13.81
CA ALA A 189 -3.66 -17.66 14.00
C ALA A 189 -3.13 -18.26 12.68
N ASN A 190 -3.50 -17.69 11.54
CA ASN A 190 -3.10 -18.15 10.22
C ASN A 190 -1.64 -17.75 9.92
N PRO A 191 -0.70 -18.71 9.75
CA PRO A 191 0.72 -18.40 9.54
C PRO A 191 1.00 -17.62 8.24
N TRP A 192 0.14 -17.72 7.23
CA TRP A 192 0.28 -16.93 6.01
C TRP A 192 -0.05 -15.45 6.26
N LEU A 193 -1.09 -15.16 7.05
CA LEU A 193 -1.43 -13.79 7.44
C LEU A 193 -0.40 -13.16 8.37
N GLU A 194 0.12 -13.92 9.35
CA GLU A 194 1.17 -13.39 10.22
C GLU A 194 2.47 -13.08 9.47
N ARG A 195 2.83 -13.89 8.46
CA ARG A 195 3.95 -13.55 7.57
C ARG A 195 3.70 -12.26 6.80
N ARG A 196 2.47 -12.03 6.33
CA ARG A 196 2.08 -10.81 5.62
C ARG A 196 2.11 -9.59 6.55
N ARG A 197 1.61 -9.72 7.79
CA ARG A 197 1.68 -8.70 8.83
C ARG A 197 3.12 -8.38 9.22
N ALA A 198 3.96 -9.40 9.43
CA ALA A 198 5.38 -9.21 9.73
C ALA A 198 6.10 -8.42 8.63
N ARG A 199 5.79 -8.71 7.35
CA ARG A 199 6.31 -7.95 6.21
C ARG A 199 5.85 -6.49 6.21
N LEU A 200 4.57 -6.23 6.51
CA LEU A 200 4.07 -4.85 6.65
C LEU A 200 4.81 -4.08 7.74
N LEU A 201 4.95 -4.66 8.95
CA LEU A 201 5.68 -4.04 10.06
C LEU A 201 7.16 -3.81 9.72
N PHE A 202 7.78 -4.74 9.01
CA PHE A 202 9.14 -4.56 8.51
C PHE A 202 9.25 -3.36 7.55
N HIS A 203 8.29 -3.20 6.63
CA HIS A 203 8.27 -2.05 5.72
C HIS A 203 7.96 -0.73 6.43
N LEU A 204 7.13 -0.73 7.48
CA LEU A 204 6.93 0.43 8.36
C LEU A 204 8.25 0.86 9.00
N GLY A 205 9.02 -0.08 9.57
CA GLY A 205 10.35 0.21 10.12
C GLY A 205 11.32 0.75 9.06
N GLN A 206 11.32 0.18 7.85
CA GLN A 206 12.12 0.70 6.73
C GLN A 206 11.68 2.10 6.28
N HIS A 207 10.39 2.42 6.38
CA HIS A 207 9.87 3.75 6.07
C HIS A 207 10.38 4.77 7.10
N CYS A 208 10.27 4.45 8.39
CA CYS A 208 10.82 5.27 9.48
C CYS A 208 12.31 5.59 9.27
N GLU A 209 13.11 4.58 8.89
CA GLU A 209 14.54 4.81 8.63
C GLU A 209 14.80 5.74 7.44
N ARG A 210 13.94 5.72 6.41
CA ARG A 210 14.05 6.59 5.23
C ARG A 210 13.71 8.03 5.57
N GLU A 211 12.73 8.23 6.45
CA GLU A 211 12.33 9.54 6.97
C GLU A 211 13.26 10.06 8.08
N GLY A 212 14.19 9.24 8.57
CA GLY A 212 15.09 9.58 9.66
C GLY A 212 14.46 9.51 11.05
N ASN A 213 13.24 8.97 11.18
CA ASN A 213 12.57 8.75 12.46
C ASN A 213 13.08 7.46 13.12
N TRP A 214 14.30 7.52 13.68
CA TRP A 214 14.95 6.36 14.31
C TRP A 214 14.22 5.85 15.56
N ALA A 215 13.58 6.75 16.31
CA ALA A 215 12.85 6.39 17.53
C ALA A 215 11.65 5.49 17.20
N LEU A 216 10.85 5.84 16.18
CA LEU A 216 9.73 5.02 15.75
C LEU A 216 10.22 3.71 15.11
N ALA A 217 11.30 3.74 14.33
CA ALA A 217 11.90 2.52 13.77
C ALA A 217 12.28 1.52 14.88
N GLN A 218 12.83 2.01 15.99
CA GLN A 218 13.19 1.20 17.16
C GLN A 218 11.98 0.55 17.82
N GLN A 219 10.82 1.23 17.85
CA GLN A 219 9.58 0.69 18.39
C GLN A 219 8.94 -0.35 17.46
N VAL A 220 9.02 -0.15 16.13
CA VAL A 220 8.36 -0.99 15.14
C VAL A 220 9.06 -2.33 14.93
N TYR A 221 10.40 -2.35 14.80
CA TYR A 221 11.11 -3.58 14.45
C TYR A 221 10.89 -4.76 15.42
N PRO A 222 10.83 -4.58 16.76
CA PRO A 222 10.51 -5.64 17.70
C PRO A 222 9.17 -6.34 17.45
N LEU A 223 8.21 -5.64 16.83
CA LEU A 223 6.86 -6.15 16.58
C LEU A 223 6.82 -7.06 15.33
N SER A 224 7.85 -7.01 14.49
CA SER A 224 7.92 -7.75 13.24
C SER A 224 8.66 -9.08 13.41
N ALA A 225 7.98 -10.18 13.08
CA ALA A 225 8.61 -11.50 12.96
C ALA A 225 9.37 -11.69 11.63
N HIS A 226 9.64 -10.62 10.87
CA HIS A 226 10.34 -10.73 9.60
C HIS A 226 11.81 -11.12 9.84
N PRO A 227 12.41 -12.06 9.07
CA PRO A 227 13.76 -12.57 9.34
C PRO A 227 14.85 -11.50 9.41
N GLN A 228 14.67 -10.38 8.70
CA GLN A 228 15.64 -9.28 8.70
C GLN A 228 15.38 -8.22 9.79
N ALA A 229 14.22 -8.25 10.47
CA ALA A 229 13.85 -7.23 11.46
C ALA A 229 14.85 -7.12 12.62
N PRO A 230 15.37 -8.22 13.21
CA PRO A 230 16.33 -8.11 14.32
C PRO A 230 17.63 -7.40 13.92
N LEU A 231 18.16 -7.70 12.73
CA LEU A 231 19.38 -7.06 12.22
C LEU A 231 19.17 -5.56 11.97
N ARG A 232 17.99 -5.18 11.48
CA ARG A 232 17.63 -3.77 11.30
C ARG A 232 17.47 -3.07 12.64
N HIS A 233 16.86 -3.73 13.63
CA HIS A 233 16.72 -3.20 14.98
C HIS A 233 18.11 -2.94 15.62
N ILE A 234 19.04 -3.89 15.52
CA ILE A 234 20.42 -3.70 16.00
C ILE A 234 21.06 -2.47 15.34
N ARG A 235 20.90 -2.30 14.03
CA ARG A 235 21.42 -1.14 13.30
C ARG A 235 20.79 0.19 13.76
N VAL A 236 19.49 0.20 14.07
CA VAL A 236 18.80 1.39 14.61
C VAL A 236 19.33 1.73 16.00
N LEU A 237 19.52 0.73 16.87
CA LEU A 237 20.12 0.93 18.20
C LEU A 237 21.56 1.46 18.10
N GLU A 238 22.37 0.95 17.17
CA GLU A 238 23.72 1.47 16.90
C GLU A 238 23.68 2.93 16.45
N ARG A 239 22.73 3.31 15.60
CA ARG A 239 22.56 4.71 15.16
C ARG A 239 22.12 5.64 16.27
N GLY A 240 21.33 5.14 17.21
CA GLY A 240 20.93 5.87 18.42
C GLY A 240 21.98 5.81 19.54
N GLU A 241 23.19 5.30 19.27
CA GLU A 241 24.28 5.12 20.24
C GLU A 241 23.91 4.28 21.48
N GLN A 242 22.86 3.46 21.38
CA GLN A 242 22.41 2.53 22.42
C GLN A 242 23.23 1.23 22.35
N TRP A 243 24.54 1.34 22.50
CA TRP A 243 25.49 0.25 22.26
C TRP A 243 25.21 -1.00 23.10
N ALA A 244 24.86 -0.83 24.38
CA ALA A 244 24.56 -1.92 25.31
C ALA A 244 23.32 -2.72 24.87
N ALA A 245 22.24 -2.03 24.52
CA ALA A 245 21.02 -2.65 24.02
C ALA A 245 21.27 -3.35 22.67
N ALA A 246 22.05 -2.73 21.78
CA ALA A 246 22.43 -3.33 20.50
C ALA A 246 23.23 -4.62 20.69
N LEU A 247 24.18 -4.66 21.64
CA LEU A 247 24.98 -5.85 21.92
C LEU A 247 24.11 -6.97 22.50
N HIS A 248 23.29 -6.67 23.51
CA HIS A 248 22.39 -7.64 24.11
C HIS A 248 21.45 -8.28 23.07
N LEU A 249 20.88 -7.45 22.17
CA LEU A 249 20.05 -7.97 21.08
C LEU A 249 20.85 -8.80 20.09
N ALA A 250 22.06 -8.38 19.71
CA ALA A 250 22.91 -9.13 18.79
C ALA A 250 23.32 -10.51 19.35
N GLU A 251 23.59 -10.59 20.66
CA GLU A 251 23.89 -11.84 21.36
C GLU A 251 22.67 -12.76 21.40
N ALA A 252 21.50 -12.23 21.78
CA ALA A 252 20.25 -13.00 21.79
C ALA A 252 19.88 -13.56 20.40
N VAL A 253 20.09 -12.79 19.32
CA VAL A 253 19.85 -13.29 17.96
C VAL A 253 20.86 -14.38 17.59
N SER A 254 22.11 -14.29 18.05
CA SER A 254 23.16 -15.27 17.73
C SER A 254 22.94 -16.66 18.33
N GLU A 255 22.13 -16.76 19.37
CA GLU A 255 21.74 -18.03 20.01
C GLU A 255 20.63 -18.78 19.26
N GLN A 256 19.98 -18.12 18.29
CA GLN A 256 18.89 -18.69 17.49
C GLN A 256 19.42 -19.31 16.17
N PRO A 257 18.66 -20.21 15.52
CA PRO A 257 19.00 -20.70 14.19
C PRO A 257 19.11 -19.55 13.17
N LEU A 258 20.33 -19.30 12.68
CA LEU A 258 20.62 -18.21 11.75
C LEU A 258 20.57 -18.69 10.31
N ASN A 259 20.02 -17.85 9.42
CA ASN A 259 20.29 -17.97 8.00
C ASN A 259 21.68 -17.40 7.64
N ALA A 260 22.19 -17.73 6.46
CA ALA A 260 23.53 -17.34 6.02
C ALA A 260 23.76 -15.82 6.07
N LEU A 261 22.75 -15.01 5.70
CA LEU A 261 22.83 -13.55 5.72
C LEU A 261 22.91 -13.00 7.16
N GLN A 262 22.14 -13.56 8.08
CA GLN A 262 22.16 -13.21 9.50
C GLN A 262 23.50 -13.55 10.13
N ALA A 263 24.03 -14.76 9.88
CA ALA A 263 25.32 -15.20 10.39
C ALA A 263 26.46 -14.26 9.92
N GLN A 264 26.49 -13.95 8.62
CA GLN A 264 27.49 -13.04 8.06
C GLN A 264 27.40 -11.62 8.64
N ALA A 265 26.18 -11.11 8.85
CA ALA A 265 25.98 -9.79 9.44
C ALA A 265 26.42 -9.75 10.91
N LEU A 266 26.01 -10.72 11.74
CA LEU A 266 26.34 -10.76 13.15
C LEU A 266 27.84 -10.94 13.40
N ALA A 267 28.54 -11.72 12.57
CA ALA A 267 29.99 -11.87 12.64
C ALA A 267 30.74 -10.53 12.52
N ARG A 268 30.17 -9.53 11.84
CA ARG A 268 30.74 -8.17 11.73
C ARG A 268 30.27 -7.24 12.84
N VAL A 269 29.02 -7.37 13.26
CA VAL A 269 28.37 -6.47 14.23
C VAL A 269 28.85 -6.74 15.65
N LEU A 270 28.92 -8.01 16.09
CA LEU A 270 29.28 -8.38 17.46
C LEU A 270 30.68 -7.86 17.88
N PRO A 271 31.77 -8.07 17.11
CA PRO A 271 33.08 -7.55 17.49
C PRO A 271 33.15 -6.02 17.47
N ARG A 272 32.36 -5.37 16.62
CA ARG A 272 32.28 -3.90 16.57
C ARG A 272 31.62 -3.34 17.83
N LEU A 273 30.50 -3.93 18.24
CA LEU A 273 29.76 -3.53 19.45
C LEU A 273 30.58 -3.77 20.72
N ARG A 274 31.24 -4.93 20.84
CA ARG A 274 32.12 -5.24 21.98
C ARG A 274 33.26 -4.24 22.11
N ARG A 275 33.89 -3.84 21.01
CA ARG A 275 34.94 -2.80 21.01
C ARG A 275 34.43 -1.42 21.44
N LYS A 276 33.18 -1.08 21.15
CA LYS A 276 32.56 0.20 21.55
C LYS A 276 32.24 0.26 23.05
N LEU A 277 31.85 -0.87 23.65
CA LEU A 277 31.48 -0.95 25.07
C LEU A 277 32.67 -1.25 26.02
N GLY A 278 33.66 -2.02 25.58
CA GLY A 278 34.82 -2.40 26.38
C GLY A 278 36.09 -1.69 25.96
N GLY A 279 36.04 -0.35 25.81
CA GLY A 279 37.12 0.48 25.25
C GLY A 279 38.54 -0.03 25.54
N LEU A 280 39.25 -0.43 24.46
CA LEU A 280 40.64 -0.90 24.42
C LEU A 280 40.94 -2.21 25.18
N CYS A 281 40.97 -3.34 24.45
CA CYS A 281 41.84 -4.47 24.83
C CYS A 281 42.95 -4.66 23.80
N SER A 282 44.17 -4.44 24.30
CA SER A 282 45.50 -4.68 23.76
C SER A 282 45.84 -4.10 22.39
N ARG A 283 46.59 -2.99 22.43
CA ARG A 283 47.79 -2.81 21.57
C ARG A 283 48.44 -4.18 21.41
N GLY A 284 48.70 -4.61 20.17
CA GLY A 284 49.59 -5.73 19.92
C GLY A 284 50.82 -5.55 20.79
N ALA A 285 51.08 -6.52 21.65
CA ALA A 285 52.32 -6.56 22.40
C ALA A 285 53.44 -6.42 21.36
N ARG A 286 54.19 -5.32 21.44
CA ARG A 286 55.56 -5.33 20.95
C ARG A 286 56.17 -6.56 21.61
N HIS A 287 56.66 -7.49 20.81
CA HIS A 287 57.78 -8.30 21.23
C HIS A 287 58.94 -7.33 21.42
N PRO A 288 59.47 -7.13 22.64
CA PRO A 288 60.89 -6.97 22.79
C PRO A 288 61.53 -8.37 22.75
N ASP A 289 62.81 -8.35 22.42
CA ASP A 289 63.83 -9.37 22.66
C ASP A 289 64.07 -10.41 21.56
N GLY A 290 65.30 -10.32 21.01
CA GLY A 290 65.95 -11.31 20.16
C GLY A 290 66.91 -10.68 19.17
#